data_AF-A0A4S2LLI5-F1
#
_entry.id   AF-A0A4S2LLI5-F1
#
_cell.length_a   1.000
_cell.length_b   1.000
_cell.length_c   1.000
_cell.angle_alpha   90.00
_cell.angle_beta   90.00
_cell.angle_gamma   90.00
#
_symmetry.space_group_name_H-M   'P 1'
#
loop_
_entity.id
_entity.type
_entity.pdbx_description
1 polymer ?
#
loop_
_entity_poly.entity_id
_entity_poly.type
_entity_poly.pdbx_seq_one_letter_code
_entity_poly.pdbx_strand_id
1 'polypeptide(L)'
;MRQCVSFAVGSTALMLVLSYCSSKTVKVDTQDCFGLPQNPITLAGAFVANSRLPGRTTCYFGPSESGQYLSMRFSTLLLPRKASSCPTLTINEYSSVREELIDDTDPNLRVPMVIPADPKQLFRSDCTNYEKMLEQVVRTSAPGLRIEMIFEPMNADLTDVSYTLIITSFLIGPSFNCPSGTFRCWSDRSRCIPESLTCDGIDNCFDDSDENNYLCTGRINGIPIPLFAIIIVVSQNVRPL
;
A
#
# COMPACT_ATOMS: atom_id res chain seq x y z
N MET A 1 -4.12 -16.72 5.29
CA MET A 1 -4.29 -16.14 6.65
C MET A 1 -3.11 -16.59 7.48
N ARG A 2 -2.24 -15.67 7.92
CA ARG A 2 -1.09 -15.98 8.79
C ARG A 2 -1.51 -15.83 10.26
N GLN A 3 -1.05 -16.73 11.12
CA GLN A 3 -1.26 -16.66 12.56
C GLN A 3 -0.28 -15.65 13.15
N CYS A 4 -0.77 -14.66 13.90
CA CYS A 4 0.07 -13.70 14.63
C CYS A 4 -0.28 -13.77 16.10
N VAL A 5 0.72 -13.84 16.97
CA VAL A 5 0.48 -14.02 18.40
C VAL A 5 0.36 -12.66 19.08
N SER A 6 -0.79 -12.39 19.67
CA SER A 6 -0.98 -11.25 20.59
C SER A 6 -0.86 -11.72 22.03
N PHE A 7 -0.16 -10.95 22.85
CA PHE A 7 -0.12 -11.16 24.30
C PHE A 7 -1.27 -10.40 24.96
N ALA A 8 -2.21 -11.11 25.59
CA ALA A 8 -3.18 -10.51 26.48
C ALA A 8 -2.67 -10.66 27.92
N VAL A 9 -2.37 -9.55 28.60
CA VAL A 9 -1.95 -9.57 30.01
C VAL A 9 -3.20 -9.63 30.88
N GLY A 10 -3.52 -10.80 31.43
CA GLY A 10 -4.53 -10.98 32.47
C GLY A 10 -3.89 -10.99 33.87
N SER A 11 -4.62 -10.56 34.90
CA SER A 11 -4.13 -10.33 36.26
C SER A 11 -3.48 -11.54 36.99
N THR A 12 -3.52 -12.75 36.43
CA THR A 12 -2.95 -13.95 37.07
C THR A 12 -2.22 -14.91 36.12
N ALA A 13 -2.21 -14.69 34.80
CA ALA A 13 -1.49 -15.54 33.84
C ALA A 13 -1.24 -14.82 32.50
N LEU A 14 -0.08 -15.09 31.89
CA LEU A 14 0.22 -14.70 30.51
C LEU A 14 -0.48 -15.69 29.57
N MET A 15 -1.68 -15.34 29.09
CA MET A 15 -2.41 -16.14 28.11
C MET A 15 -1.84 -15.89 26.70
N LEU A 16 -1.34 -16.95 26.07
CA LEU A 16 -0.98 -16.92 24.65
C LEU A 16 -2.27 -16.96 23.83
N VAL A 17 -2.68 -15.83 23.26
CA VAL A 17 -3.84 -15.78 22.36
C VAL A 17 -3.32 -15.92 20.93
N LEU A 18 -3.63 -17.06 20.31
CA LEU A 18 -3.50 -17.21 18.86
C LEU A 18 -4.54 -16.31 18.20
N SER A 19 -4.13 -15.09 17.84
CA SER A 19 -4.93 -14.17 17.05
C SER A 19 -4.65 -14.36 15.56
N TYR A 20 -5.64 -14.06 14.73
CA TYR A 20 -5.38 -13.82 13.32
C TYR A 20 -4.92 -12.38 13.18
N CYS A 21 -3.79 -12.14 12.50
CA CYS A 21 -3.46 -10.77 12.12
C CYS A 21 -4.52 -10.31 11.12
N SER A 22 -5.30 -9.30 11.50
CA SER A 22 -6.13 -8.60 10.53
C SER A 22 -5.20 -7.66 9.78
N SER A 23 -5.14 -7.83 8.45
CA SER A 23 -4.41 -6.91 7.57
C SER A 23 -4.82 -5.48 7.89
N LYS A 24 -3.83 -4.60 8.06
CA LYS A 24 -4.01 -3.16 8.27
C LYS A 24 -3.89 -2.39 6.97
N THR A 25 -3.36 -3.04 5.94
CA THR A 25 -3.40 -2.57 4.56
C THR A 25 -4.84 -2.46 4.06
N VAL A 26 -5.22 -1.27 3.62
CA VAL A 26 -6.55 -0.98 3.08
C VAL A 26 -6.67 -1.58 1.68
N LYS A 27 -7.72 -2.36 1.42
CA LYS A 27 -8.00 -2.87 0.07
C LYS A 27 -8.81 -1.84 -0.69
N VAL A 28 -8.31 -1.43 -1.85
CA VAL A 28 -8.96 -0.43 -2.71
C VAL A 28 -9.21 -1.05 -4.06
N ASP A 29 -10.47 -1.11 -4.46
CA ASP A 29 -10.86 -1.36 -5.84
C ASP A 29 -10.88 -0.02 -6.57
N THR A 30 -10.15 0.11 -7.68
CA THR A 30 -10.10 1.36 -8.44
C THR A 30 -11.43 1.72 -9.09
N GLN A 31 -12.33 0.77 -9.28
CA GLN A 31 -13.70 1.04 -9.75
C GLN A 31 -14.55 1.72 -8.68
N ASP A 32 -14.19 1.55 -7.40
CA ASP A 32 -14.87 2.13 -6.24
C ASP A 32 -14.07 3.31 -5.65
N CYS A 33 -13.24 3.97 -6.46
CA CYS A 33 -12.53 5.17 -6.01
C CYS A 33 -13.51 6.35 -5.88
N PHE A 34 -13.83 6.70 -4.64
CA PHE A 34 -14.70 7.84 -4.30
C PHE A 34 -13.93 9.08 -3.81
N GLY A 35 -12.59 9.03 -3.83
CA GLY A 35 -11.76 10.14 -3.37
C GLY A 35 -11.87 11.36 -4.28
N LEU A 36 -11.86 12.56 -3.69
CA LEU A 36 -11.67 13.83 -4.40
C LEU A 36 -10.24 14.33 -4.14
N PRO A 37 -9.62 15.13 -5.01
CA PRO A 37 -8.23 15.56 -4.83
C PRO A 37 -8.02 16.38 -3.54
N GLN A 38 -9.04 17.07 -3.04
CA GLN A 38 -9.00 17.79 -1.75
C GLN A 38 -9.04 16.85 -0.54
N ASN A 39 -9.70 15.69 -0.67
CA ASN A 39 -9.91 14.69 0.37
C ASN A 39 -9.51 13.31 -0.17
N PRO A 40 -8.20 13.07 -0.36
CA PRO A 40 -7.72 11.79 -0.87
C PRO A 40 -7.93 10.68 0.17
N ILE A 41 -7.86 9.43 -0.27
CA ILE A 41 -7.84 8.27 0.61
C ILE A 41 -6.49 8.27 1.35
N THR A 42 -6.50 8.60 2.64
CA THR A 42 -5.31 8.54 3.49
C THR A 42 -5.09 7.12 3.99
N LEU A 43 -3.84 6.64 3.92
CA LEU A 43 -3.53 5.24 4.19
C LEU A 43 -2.14 5.08 4.78
N ALA A 44 -2.00 4.19 5.75
CA ALA A 44 -0.68 3.68 6.15
C ALA A 44 -0.13 2.75 5.06
N GLY A 45 -0.95 1.80 4.60
CA GLY A 45 -0.68 0.93 3.47
C GLY A 45 -1.98 0.63 2.72
N ALA A 46 -1.91 0.40 1.41
CA ALA A 46 -3.03 0.00 0.59
C ALA A 46 -2.64 -1.02 -0.48
N PHE A 47 -3.52 -1.99 -0.69
CA PHE A 47 -3.50 -2.92 -1.79
C PHE A 47 -4.56 -2.46 -2.79
N VAL A 48 -4.10 -1.94 -3.92
CA VAL A 48 -4.96 -1.35 -4.95
C VAL A 48 -5.05 -2.31 -6.13
N ALA A 49 -6.25 -2.60 -6.60
CA ALA A 49 -6.50 -3.52 -7.70
C ALA A 49 -7.69 -3.07 -8.56
N ASN A 50 -7.78 -3.58 -9.78
CA ASN A 50 -9.05 -3.60 -10.52
C ASN A 50 -9.67 -5.00 -10.44
N SER A 51 -10.98 -5.08 -10.19
CA SER A 51 -11.71 -6.36 -10.15
C SER A 51 -12.75 -6.55 -11.27
N ARG A 52 -13.15 -5.46 -11.95
CA ARG A 52 -14.17 -5.46 -13.01
C ARG A 52 -13.63 -4.86 -14.30
N LEU A 53 -14.46 -4.91 -15.37
CA LEU A 53 -14.20 -4.24 -16.64
C LEU A 53 -13.84 -2.77 -16.37
N PRO A 54 -12.61 -2.35 -16.67
CA PRO A 54 -12.13 -1.07 -16.20
C PRO A 54 -12.65 0.03 -17.13
N GLY A 55 -13.64 0.77 -16.64
CA GLY A 55 -13.96 2.11 -17.15
C GLY A 55 -12.83 3.09 -16.82
N ARG A 56 -13.01 4.37 -17.19
CA ARG A 56 -12.08 5.42 -16.78
C ARG A 56 -12.14 5.54 -15.26
N THR A 57 -11.02 5.38 -14.59
CA THR A 57 -10.95 5.50 -13.13
C THR A 57 -9.87 6.49 -12.73
N THR A 58 -10.19 7.34 -11.78
CA THR A 58 -9.23 8.27 -11.16
C THR A 58 -9.29 8.08 -9.64
N CYS A 59 -8.14 7.84 -9.03
CA CYS A 59 -8.02 7.62 -7.60
C CYS A 59 -7.02 8.61 -7.01
N TYR A 60 -7.34 9.13 -5.82
CA TYR A 60 -6.49 10.06 -5.08
C TYR A 60 -6.06 9.43 -3.76
N PHE A 61 -4.76 9.38 -3.52
CA PHE A 61 -4.16 8.80 -2.31
C PHE A 61 -3.30 9.82 -1.59
N GLY A 62 -3.38 9.82 -0.27
CA GLY A 62 -2.59 10.68 0.61
C GLY A 62 -1.83 9.86 1.65
N PRO A 63 -0.71 10.37 2.15
CA PRO A 63 -0.03 9.74 3.26
C PRO A 63 -0.91 9.76 4.52
N SER A 64 -0.67 8.83 5.43
CA SER A 64 -1.40 8.80 6.72
C SER A 64 -1.12 10.04 7.56
N GLU A 65 0.10 10.60 7.44
CA GLU A 65 0.54 11.81 8.13
C GLU A 65 1.29 12.74 7.17
N SER A 66 1.23 14.05 7.40
CA SER A 66 1.84 15.05 6.51
C SER A 66 3.38 14.96 6.41
N GLY A 67 4.04 14.33 7.39
CA GLY A 67 5.49 14.10 7.38
C GLY A 67 5.94 12.89 6.55
N GLN A 68 5.00 12.09 6.04
CA GLN A 68 5.29 10.86 5.33
C GLN A 68 5.35 11.07 3.81
N TYR A 69 6.19 10.27 3.18
CA TYR A 69 6.22 10.07 1.73
C TYR A 69 5.28 8.92 1.36
N LEU A 70 4.90 8.85 0.09
CA LEU A 70 4.23 7.68 -0.47
C LEU A 70 5.19 6.94 -1.41
N SER A 71 5.21 5.62 -1.29
CA SER A 71 5.92 4.72 -2.22
C SER A 71 4.96 3.70 -2.79
N MET A 72 5.17 3.28 -4.03
CA MET A 72 4.36 2.24 -4.65
C MET A 72 5.17 1.30 -5.52
N ARG A 73 4.70 0.06 -5.62
CA ARG A 73 5.22 -0.96 -6.53
C ARG A 73 4.07 -1.77 -7.12
N PHE A 74 4.11 -2.02 -8.42
CA PHE A 74 3.17 -2.92 -9.07
C PHE A 74 3.55 -4.37 -8.78
N SER A 75 2.59 -5.15 -8.28
CA SER A 75 2.70 -6.61 -8.22
C SER A 75 2.26 -7.25 -9.54
N THR A 76 1.27 -6.67 -10.20
CA THR A 76 0.85 -7.04 -11.55
C THR A 76 0.48 -5.78 -12.32
N LEU A 77 0.80 -5.76 -13.61
CA LEU A 77 0.43 -4.69 -14.53
C LEU A 77 0.39 -5.28 -15.93
N LEU A 78 -0.81 -5.39 -16.48
CA LEU A 78 -1.10 -5.95 -17.79
C LEU A 78 -1.97 -4.95 -18.54
N LEU A 79 -1.36 -4.30 -19.54
CA LEU A 79 -2.00 -3.30 -20.39
C LEU A 79 -1.98 -3.81 -21.84
N PRO A 80 -2.82 -4.79 -22.22
CA PRO A 80 -2.73 -5.38 -23.55
C PRO A 80 -3.12 -4.36 -24.62
N ARG A 81 -2.45 -4.43 -25.77
CA ARG A 81 -2.86 -3.68 -26.95
C ARG A 81 -4.18 -4.25 -27.47
N LYS A 82 -5.18 -3.40 -27.67
CA LYS A 82 -6.45 -3.79 -28.31
C LYS A 82 -6.70 -2.90 -29.52
N ALA A 83 -6.87 -3.54 -30.68
CA ALA A 83 -6.83 -2.88 -31.99
C ALA A 83 -5.56 -2.01 -32.16
N SER A 84 -5.69 -0.77 -32.64
CA SER A 84 -4.59 0.19 -32.82
C SER A 84 -4.31 1.06 -31.59
N SER A 85 -4.94 0.78 -30.45
CA SER A 85 -4.94 1.63 -29.26
C SER A 85 -4.43 0.91 -28.01
N CYS A 86 -3.87 1.66 -27.05
CA CYS A 86 -3.26 1.10 -25.85
C CYS A 86 -3.80 1.77 -24.59
N PRO A 87 -4.41 1.02 -23.65
CA PRO A 87 -4.85 1.60 -22.38
C PRO A 87 -3.64 2.21 -21.65
N THR A 88 -3.88 3.30 -20.93
CA THR A 88 -2.81 4.02 -20.25
C THR A 88 -3.06 4.10 -18.77
N LEU A 89 -2.01 3.88 -18.00
CA LEU A 89 -1.99 4.09 -16.56
C LEU A 89 -0.95 5.16 -16.21
N THR A 90 -1.41 6.23 -15.59
CA THR A 90 -0.59 7.38 -15.23
C THR A 90 -0.62 7.60 -13.72
N ILE A 91 0.55 7.91 -13.16
CA ILE A 91 0.72 8.27 -11.75
C ILE A 91 1.30 9.69 -11.71
N ASN A 92 0.58 10.61 -11.09
CA ASN A 92 1.01 11.97 -10.83
C ASN A 92 1.18 12.18 -9.31
N GLU A 93 2.12 13.03 -8.92
CA GLU A 93 2.15 13.65 -7.59
C GLU A 93 1.57 15.06 -7.66
N TYR A 94 0.97 15.55 -6.58
CA TYR A 94 0.50 16.93 -6.45
C TYR A 94 0.56 17.40 -5.00
N SER A 95 0.69 18.71 -4.79
CA SER A 95 0.77 19.32 -3.45
C SER A 95 -0.50 20.05 -3.05
N SER A 96 -1.24 20.58 -4.03
CA SER A 96 -2.38 21.45 -3.78
C SER A 96 -3.50 21.21 -4.80
N VAL A 97 -4.65 21.84 -4.55
CA VAL A 97 -5.83 21.74 -5.40
C VAL A 97 -6.31 23.12 -5.82
N ARG A 98 -6.98 23.19 -6.95
CA ARG A 98 -7.63 24.41 -7.47
C ARG A 98 -9.03 24.10 -7.96
N GLU A 99 -9.87 25.12 -7.99
CA GLU A 99 -11.19 25.04 -8.62
C GLU A 99 -11.08 25.38 -10.11
N GLU A 100 -11.71 24.56 -10.95
CA GLU A 100 -11.92 24.82 -12.37
C GLU A 100 -13.42 24.79 -12.70
N LEU A 101 -13.83 25.62 -13.66
CA LEU A 101 -15.21 25.66 -14.16
C LEU A 101 -15.32 24.74 -15.39
N ILE A 102 -16.25 23.79 -15.36
CA ILE A 102 -16.44 22.80 -16.43
C ILE A 102 -16.99 23.45 -17.72
N ASP A 103 -17.79 24.50 -17.58
CA ASP A 103 -18.40 25.22 -18.70
C ASP A 103 -18.45 26.73 -18.35
N ASP A 104 -17.61 27.52 -19.01
CA ASP A 104 -17.62 28.98 -18.88
C ASP A 104 -18.47 29.65 -19.99
N THR A 105 -19.13 28.86 -20.84
CA THR A 105 -19.94 29.36 -21.95
C THR A 105 -21.40 29.61 -21.57
N ASP A 106 -21.97 28.85 -20.61
CA ASP A 106 -23.28 29.14 -20.02
C ASP A 106 -23.13 29.62 -18.57
N PRO A 107 -23.46 30.89 -18.24
CA PRO A 107 -23.42 31.40 -16.88
C PRO A 107 -24.34 30.67 -15.89
N ASN A 108 -25.30 29.88 -16.38
CA ASN A 108 -26.21 29.07 -15.56
C ASN A 108 -25.72 27.63 -15.34
N LEU A 109 -24.66 27.18 -16.01
CA LEU A 109 -24.11 25.81 -15.92
C LEU A 109 -22.66 25.79 -15.39
N ARG A 110 -22.34 26.73 -14.50
CA ARG A 110 -21.03 26.80 -13.85
C ARG A 110 -20.95 25.79 -12.71
N VAL A 111 -20.45 24.59 -13.01
CA VAL A 111 -20.13 23.59 -11.99
C VAL A 111 -18.65 23.72 -11.64
N PRO A 112 -18.29 24.22 -10.44
CA PRO A 112 -16.92 24.22 -9.98
C PRO A 112 -16.51 22.78 -9.64
N MET A 113 -15.45 22.30 -10.29
CA MET A 113 -14.79 21.05 -9.93
C MET A 113 -13.44 21.33 -9.31
N VAL A 114 -13.06 20.53 -8.32
CA VAL A 114 -11.73 20.63 -7.70
C VAL A 114 -10.80 19.65 -8.41
N ILE A 115 -9.65 20.14 -8.84
CA ILE A 115 -8.60 19.35 -9.49
C ILE A 115 -7.24 19.57 -8.82
N PRO A 116 -6.25 18.68 -9.01
CA PRO A 116 -4.86 18.97 -8.66
C PRO A 116 -4.37 20.26 -9.33
N ALA A 117 -3.77 21.16 -8.56
CA ALA A 117 -3.30 22.44 -9.08
C ALA A 117 -1.92 22.33 -9.77
N ASP A 118 -1.10 21.38 -9.32
CA ASP A 118 0.30 21.21 -9.69
C ASP A 118 0.67 19.73 -9.97
N PRO A 119 -0.08 19.02 -10.84
CA PRO A 119 0.20 17.61 -11.10
C PRO A 119 1.55 17.46 -11.81
N LYS A 120 2.44 16.67 -11.20
CA LYS A 120 3.72 16.26 -11.78
C LYS A 120 3.70 14.77 -12.04
N GLN A 121 3.85 14.39 -13.29
CA GLN A 121 3.88 12.98 -13.68
C GLN A 121 5.11 12.30 -13.07
N LEU A 122 4.88 11.34 -12.18
CA LEU A 122 5.91 10.43 -11.69
C LEU A 122 6.18 9.34 -12.72
N PHE A 123 5.11 8.84 -13.36
CA PHE A 123 5.23 7.79 -14.35
C PHE A 123 3.99 7.67 -15.25
N ARG A 124 4.18 7.10 -16.45
CA ARG A 124 3.11 6.73 -17.38
C ARG A 124 3.45 5.44 -18.10
N SER A 125 2.53 4.47 -18.07
CA SER A 125 2.63 3.22 -18.82
C SER A 125 1.50 3.01 -19.82
N ASP A 126 1.83 2.23 -20.85
CA ASP A 126 0.94 1.72 -21.88
C ASP A 126 1.37 0.31 -22.31
N CYS A 127 0.70 -0.22 -23.34
CA CYS A 127 0.96 -1.54 -23.92
C CYS A 127 2.39 -1.80 -24.44
N THR A 128 3.23 -0.77 -24.56
CA THR A 128 4.59 -0.87 -25.11
C THR A 128 5.67 -0.87 -24.04
N ASN A 129 5.35 -0.42 -22.82
CA ASN A 129 6.35 -0.18 -21.79
C ASN A 129 5.97 -0.67 -20.39
N TYR A 130 4.76 -1.23 -20.19
CA TYR A 130 4.27 -1.59 -18.86
C TYR A 130 5.16 -2.62 -18.14
N GLU A 131 5.86 -3.49 -18.87
CA GLU A 131 6.76 -4.49 -18.28
C GLU A 131 7.89 -3.86 -17.45
N LYS A 132 8.43 -2.72 -17.92
CA LYS A 132 9.50 -2.00 -17.21
C LYS A 132 9.05 -1.43 -15.87
N MET A 133 7.74 -1.23 -15.70
CA MET A 133 7.19 -0.66 -14.48
C MET A 133 7.15 -1.67 -13.32
N LEU A 134 7.04 -2.97 -13.62
CA LEU A 134 7.02 -4.02 -12.60
C LEU A 134 8.33 -4.07 -11.79
N GLU A 135 9.42 -3.58 -12.37
CA GLU A 135 10.75 -3.54 -11.75
C GLU A 135 10.99 -2.25 -10.95
N GLN A 136 10.08 -1.27 -11.02
CA GLN A 136 10.29 0.06 -10.48
C GLN A 136 9.50 0.30 -9.19
N VAL A 137 10.15 0.97 -8.24
CA VAL A 137 9.50 1.53 -7.05
C VAL A 137 9.39 3.04 -7.24
N VAL A 138 8.16 3.53 -7.39
CA VAL A 138 7.86 4.96 -7.52
C VAL A 138 7.67 5.56 -6.13
N ARG A 139 8.21 6.76 -5.92
CA ARG A 139 8.12 7.50 -4.65
C ARG A 139 7.74 8.96 -4.91
N THR A 140 7.00 9.58 -4.00
CA THR A 140 6.80 11.03 -4.02
C THR A 140 8.12 11.76 -3.79
N SER A 141 8.28 12.93 -4.39
CA SER A 141 9.51 13.72 -4.33
C SER A 141 9.69 14.46 -3.00
N ALA A 142 8.60 14.70 -2.28
CA ALA A 142 8.58 15.38 -0.99
C ALA A 142 7.54 14.71 -0.05
N PRO A 143 7.67 14.90 1.29
CA PRO A 143 6.68 14.40 2.23
C PRO A 143 5.38 15.22 2.12
N GLY A 144 4.26 14.61 2.45
CA GLY A 144 2.94 15.25 2.40
C GLY A 144 2.33 15.40 1.00
N LEU A 145 3.08 15.07 -0.06
CA LEU A 145 2.55 15.02 -1.41
C LEU A 145 1.54 13.88 -1.56
N ARG A 146 0.55 14.11 -2.43
CA ARG A 146 -0.53 13.19 -2.73
C ARG A 146 -0.32 12.59 -4.11
N ILE A 147 -0.91 11.44 -4.36
CA ILE A 147 -0.86 10.75 -5.64
C ILE A 147 -2.23 10.81 -6.32
N GLU A 148 -2.21 11.09 -7.60
CA GLU A 148 -3.32 10.88 -8.52
C GLU A 148 -2.97 9.71 -9.44
N MET A 149 -3.80 8.68 -9.41
CA MET A 149 -3.70 7.52 -10.30
C MET A 149 -4.83 7.60 -11.31
N ILE A 150 -4.49 7.62 -12.59
CA ILE A 150 -5.45 7.71 -13.70
C ILE A 150 -5.30 6.47 -14.56
N PHE A 151 -6.40 5.76 -14.74
CA PHE A 151 -6.53 4.73 -15.76
C PHE A 151 -7.48 5.23 -16.85
N GLU A 152 -6.99 5.28 -18.08
CA GLU A 152 -7.77 5.66 -19.25
C GLU A 152 -8.01 4.42 -20.14
N PRO A 153 -9.24 3.90 -20.21
CA PRO A 153 -9.60 2.88 -21.19
C PRO A 153 -9.71 3.55 -22.57
N MET A 154 -8.92 3.10 -23.53
CA MET A 154 -9.04 3.64 -24.89
C MET A 154 -10.30 3.16 -25.63
N ASN A 155 -10.96 2.08 -25.19
CA ASN A 155 -12.23 1.57 -25.71
C ASN A 155 -13.00 0.82 -24.61
N ALA A 156 -14.34 0.82 -24.65
CA ALA A 156 -15.20 0.19 -23.65
C ALA A 156 -15.08 -1.36 -23.58
N ASP A 157 -14.49 -1.99 -24.59
CA ASP A 157 -14.32 -3.44 -24.67
C ASP A 157 -12.97 -3.93 -24.10
N LEU A 158 -12.54 -3.51 -22.92
CA LEU A 158 -11.28 -4.01 -22.31
C LEU A 158 -11.59 -5.15 -21.33
N THR A 159 -11.41 -6.41 -21.77
CA THR A 159 -11.65 -7.61 -20.94
C THR A 159 -10.40 -8.12 -20.22
N ASP A 160 -9.21 -7.69 -20.65
CA ASP A 160 -7.94 -8.35 -20.29
C ASP A 160 -6.94 -7.41 -19.60
N VAL A 161 -7.41 -6.27 -19.10
CA VAL A 161 -6.59 -5.35 -18.29
C VAL A 161 -6.61 -5.82 -16.84
N SER A 162 -5.42 -5.96 -16.25
CA SER A 162 -5.27 -6.28 -14.84
C SER A 162 -4.08 -5.54 -14.26
N TYR A 163 -4.28 -4.88 -13.13
CA TYR A 163 -3.21 -4.26 -12.36
C TYR A 163 -3.50 -4.41 -10.88
N THR A 164 -2.44 -4.70 -10.14
CA THR A 164 -2.44 -4.72 -8.68
C THR A 164 -1.16 -4.04 -8.22
N LEU A 165 -1.26 -3.08 -7.31
CA LEU A 165 -0.12 -2.40 -6.74
C LEU A 165 -0.28 -2.23 -5.24
N ILE A 166 0.84 -2.04 -4.57
CA ILE A 166 0.90 -1.74 -3.14
C ILE A 166 1.35 -0.29 -3.01
N ILE A 167 0.62 0.50 -2.24
CA ILE A 167 0.98 1.87 -1.86
C ILE A 167 1.28 1.86 -0.35
N THR A 168 2.38 2.46 0.06
CA THR A 168 2.80 2.49 1.46
C THR A 168 3.26 3.89 1.82
N SER A 169 2.72 4.42 2.92
CA SER A 169 3.25 5.60 3.60
C SER A 169 4.53 5.24 4.35
N PHE A 170 5.57 6.05 4.19
CA PHE A 170 6.84 5.80 4.85
C PHE A 170 7.53 7.09 5.27
N LEU A 171 8.40 6.99 6.27
CA LEU A 171 9.33 8.03 6.69
C LEU A 171 10.73 7.70 6.17
N ILE A 172 11.51 8.73 5.88
CA ILE A 172 12.95 8.61 5.65
C ILE A 172 13.64 8.82 6.99
N GLY A 173 14.12 7.74 7.60
CA GLY A 173 14.95 7.78 8.79
C GLY A 173 16.43 8.01 8.44
N PRO A 174 17.23 8.59 9.35
CA PRO A 174 18.68 8.56 9.22
C PRO A 174 19.15 7.10 9.11
N SER A 175 20.17 6.84 8.29
CA SER A 175 20.73 5.50 8.08
C SER A 175 20.82 4.75 9.41
N PHE A 176 20.06 3.65 9.54
CA PHE A 176 19.95 2.75 10.71
C PHE A 176 18.94 3.10 11.82
N ASN A 177 18.38 4.31 11.92
CA ASN A 177 17.43 4.63 12.99
C ASN A 177 16.09 5.10 12.42
N CYS A 178 15.05 4.28 12.62
CA CYS A 178 13.67 4.66 12.37
C CYS A 178 13.05 5.24 13.66
N PRO A 179 12.16 6.25 13.55
CA PRO A 179 11.46 6.78 14.72
C PRO A 179 10.58 5.71 15.38
N SER A 180 10.28 5.90 16.66
CA SER A 180 9.41 4.98 17.41
C SER A 180 8.06 4.77 16.72
N GLY A 181 7.55 3.55 16.74
CA GLY A 181 6.30 3.19 16.05
C GLY A 181 6.46 2.91 14.55
N THR A 182 7.70 2.82 14.05
CA THR A 182 7.99 2.46 12.66
C THR A 182 8.99 1.31 12.55
N PHE A 183 8.85 0.53 11.49
CA PHE A 183 9.67 -0.62 11.14
C PHE A 183 10.59 -0.30 9.96
N ARG A 184 11.86 -0.70 10.07
CA ARG A 184 12.88 -0.47 9.04
C ARG A 184 12.91 -1.61 8.02
N CYS A 185 12.69 -1.30 6.75
CA CYS A 185 12.88 -2.25 5.67
C CYS A 185 14.36 -2.64 5.52
N TRP A 186 14.66 -3.86 5.05
CA TRP A 186 16.05 -4.34 5.03
C TRP A 186 16.87 -3.85 3.84
N SER A 187 16.27 -3.84 2.65
CA SER A 187 16.92 -3.45 1.41
C SER A 187 17.14 -1.95 1.36
N ASP A 188 16.16 -1.18 1.83
CA ASP A 188 16.22 0.28 1.90
C ASP A 188 16.31 0.74 3.36
N ARG A 189 17.55 0.92 3.86
CA ARG A 189 17.83 1.16 5.28
C ARG A 189 17.35 2.49 5.83
N SER A 190 16.98 3.43 4.96
CA SER A 190 16.37 4.71 5.36
C SER A 190 14.85 4.65 5.32
N ARG A 191 14.25 3.60 4.73
CA ARG A 191 12.80 3.46 4.60
C ARG A 191 12.19 2.85 5.86
N CYS A 192 11.35 3.64 6.50
CA CYS A 192 10.64 3.27 7.72
C CYS A 192 9.12 3.25 7.46
N ILE A 193 8.48 2.10 7.56
CA ILE A 193 7.02 1.95 7.41
C ILE A 193 6.35 1.90 8.78
N PRO A 194 5.07 2.25 8.94
CA PRO A 194 4.36 2.10 10.22
C PRO A 194 4.42 0.65 10.75
N GLU A 195 4.68 0.45 12.04
CA GLU A 195 4.73 -0.89 12.66
C GLU A 195 3.42 -1.68 12.46
N SER A 196 2.29 -0.98 12.33
CA SER A 196 0.98 -1.60 12.06
C SER A 196 0.92 -2.39 10.74
N LEU A 197 1.85 -2.15 9.81
CA LEU A 197 1.94 -2.86 8.54
C LEU A 197 2.82 -4.11 8.61
N THR A 198 3.47 -4.37 9.75
CA THR A 198 4.26 -5.59 9.91
C THR A 198 3.36 -6.79 10.14
N CYS A 199 3.68 -7.91 9.48
CA CYS A 199 2.98 -9.18 9.62
C CYS A 199 1.48 -9.11 9.31
N ASP A 200 1.09 -8.20 8.42
CA ASP A 200 -0.28 -7.93 8.02
C ASP A 200 -0.69 -8.71 6.75
N GLY A 201 0.28 -9.41 6.15
CA GLY A 201 0.13 -10.28 4.99
C GLY A 201 0.40 -9.59 3.64
N ILE A 202 0.84 -8.34 3.63
CA ILE A 202 1.16 -7.56 2.44
C ILE A 202 2.60 -7.05 2.53
N ASP A 203 3.40 -7.29 1.47
CA ASP A 203 4.79 -6.80 1.37
C ASP A 203 4.83 -5.28 1.14
N ASN A 204 4.70 -4.52 2.24
CA ASN A 204 4.82 -3.07 2.23
C ASN A 204 6.28 -2.65 2.14
N CYS A 205 7.25 -3.50 2.53
CA CYS A 205 8.66 -3.17 2.40
C CYS A 205 9.23 -3.35 0.97
N PHE A 206 8.51 -4.04 0.09
CA PHE A 206 8.94 -4.43 -1.25
C PHE A 206 10.14 -5.39 -1.26
N ASP A 207 10.42 -6.02 -0.13
CA ASP A 207 11.49 -7.00 0.06
C ASP A 207 11.12 -8.11 1.06
N ASP A 208 9.82 -8.23 1.39
CA ASP A 208 9.24 -9.15 2.36
C ASP A 208 9.79 -9.03 3.79
N SER A 209 10.57 -7.99 4.11
CA SER A 209 11.17 -7.85 5.44
C SER A 209 10.15 -7.62 6.55
N ASP A 210 9.05 -6.93 6.25
CA ASP A 210 7.90 -6.72 7.13
C ASP A 210 7.02 -7.97 7.30
N GLU A 211 7.14 -8.95 6.41
CA GLU A 211 6.38 -10.21 6.39
C GLU A 211 7.22 -11.45 6.72
N ASN A 212 8.47 -11.26 7.17
CA ASN A 212 9.35 -12.37 7.46
C ASN A 212 8.84 -13.19 8.65
N ASN A 213 8.84 -14.51 8.48
CA ASN A 213 8.40 -15.46 9.47
C ASN A 213 9.13 -15.32 10.82
N TYR A 214 10.41 -14.93 10.83
CA TYR A 214 11.16 -14.71 12.07
C TYR A 214 10.68 -13.49 12.89
N LEU A 215 10.04 -12.52 12.23
CA LEU A 215 9.37 -11.37 12.85
C LEU A 215 7.94 -11.74 13.25
N CYS A 216 7.21 -12.45 12.38
CA CYS A 216 5.78 -12.72 12.54
C CYS A 216 5.45 -13.93 13.43
N THR A 217 6.40 -14.84 13.63
CA THR A 217 6.29 -15.84 14.70
C THR A 217 6.61 -15.14 16.01
N GLY A 218 5.59 -14.90 16.83
CA GLY A 218 5.80 -14.32 18.16
C GLY A 218 6.93 -15.05 18.90
N ARG A 219 7.67 -14.32 19.74
CA ARG A 219 8.80 -14.87 20.51
C ARG A 219 8.48 -14.74 21.99
N ILE A 220 8.87 -15.75 22.77
CA ILE A 220 9.04 -15.62 24.22
C ILE A 220 10.55 -15.69 24.45
N ASN A 221 11.15 -14.74 25.16
CA ASN A 221 12.59 -14.74 25.51
C ASN A 221 13.55 -15.09 24.34
N GLY A 222 13.29 -14.57 23.15
CA GLY A 222 14.16 -14.77 21.97
C GLY A 222 13.99 -16.11 21.23
N ILE A 223 13.10 -16.99 21.70
CA ILE A 223 12.83 -18.29 21.08
C ILE A 223 11.48 -18.21 20.32
N PRO A 224 11.42 -18.67 19.06
CA PRO A 224 10.17 -18.73 18.30
C PRO A 224 9.13 -19.55 19.05
N ILE A 225 7.88 -19.09 19.12
CA ILE A 225 6.77 -19.80 19.77
C ILE A 225 6.65 -21.29 19.39
N PRO A 226 6.82 -21.74 18.12
CA PRO A 226 6.79 -23.18 17.83
C PRO A 226 7.89 -23.94 18.60
N LEU A 227 9.06 -23.33 18.77
CA LEU A 227 10.18 -23.90 19.52
C LEU A 227 9.93 -23.85 21.05
N PHE A 228 9.33 -22.77 21.55
CA PHE A 228 8.93 -22.64 22.97
C PHE A 228 7.88 -23.68 23.36
N ALA A 229 6.87 -23.89 22.51
CA ALA A 229 5.82 -24.89 22.75
C ALA A 229 6.39 -26.32 22.76
N ILE A 230 7.32 -26.64 21.86
CA ILE A 230 8.00 -27.93 21.85
C ILE A 230 8.80 -28.14 23.14
N ILE A 231 9.53 -27.12 23.63
CA ILE A 231 10.30 -27.21 24.89
C ILE A 231 9.37 -27.52 26.08
N ILE A 232 8.21 -26.86 26.18
CA ILE A 232 7.25 -27.11 27.26
C ILE A 232 6.72 -28.56 27.20
N VAL A 233 6.34 -29.03 26.01
CA VAL A 233 5.83 -30.41 25.82
C VAL A 233 6.90 -31.46 26.14
N VAL A 234 8.15 -31.22 25.76
CA VAL A 234 9.27 -32.12 26.08
C VAL A 234 9.58 -32.08 27.58
N SER A 235 9.55 -30.92 28.23
CA SER A 235 9.78 -30.78 29.68
C SER A 235 8.71 -31.46 30.54
N GLN A 236 7.47 -31.56 30.07
CA GLN A 236 6.41 -32.29 30.79
C GLN A 236 6.44 -33.81 30.56
N ASN A 237 7.19 -34.29 29.57
CA ASN A 237 7.37 -35.71 29.29
C ASN A 237 8.61 -36.33 29.95
N VAL A 238 9.50 -35.53 30.54
CA VAL A 238 10.59 -36.05 31.39
C VAL A 238 10.07 -36.17 32.82
N ARG A 239 9.43 -37.30 33.14
CA ARG A 239 9.25 -37.69 34.55
C ARG A 239 10.64 -38.04 35.09
N PRO A 240 11.08 -37.49 36.25
CA PRO A 240 12.23 -38.04 36.93
C PRO A 240 11.89 -39.47 37.37
N LEU A 241 12.72 -40.43 36.94
CA LEU A 241 12.76 -41.79 37.50
C LEU A 241 13.41 -41.76 38.88
#